data_AF-A0A3D4W0A5-F1
#
_entry.id   AF-A0A3D4W0A5-F1
#
_cell.length_a   1.000
_cell.length_b   1.000
_cell.length_c   1.000
_cell.angle_alpha   90.00
_cell.angle_beta   90.00
_cell.angle_gamma   90.00
#
_symmetry.space_group_name_H-M   'P 1'
#
loop_
_entity.id
_entity.type
_entity.pdbx_description
1 polymer ?
#
loop_
_entity_poly.entity_id
_entity_poly.type
_entity_poly.pdbx_seq_one_letter_code
_entity_poly.pdbx_strand_id
1 'polypeptide(L)'
;MYNNYTPLQQRQLALQEYSNTQSTYLLVCASARSTALKATLTDQLHRKFRLVDRLDGELTASVDGVLLAAEDVELMSTALMFFAKALQDGADYAVCNAVFGFGGATALYQSQPLQAQNRCAVVSRTLLERCRAAAHDPENVPELLALAAQLCTRPALIPQALLHYERGICAEDAFSAHGKRAFIMSHVLDMTGAPIVLVSAVPVLRSMGYEVLVLGPSDGGSLHLFLDAGASVITRSSCRNVSDAWGMALCADFVIANTVVMARAVRALSGTAVPVLWWL
;
A
#
# COMPACT_ATOMS: atom_id res chain seq x y z
N MET A 1 -15.48 -10.87 1.29
CA MET A 1 -16.85 -10.95 1.84
C MET A 1 -17.59 -9.73 1.35
N TYR A 2 -18.55 -9.90 0.44
CA TYR A 2 -19.22 -8.82 -0.27
C TYR A 2 -20.18 -8.06 0.64
N ASN A 3 -20.01 -6.73 0.70
CA ASN A 3 -21.00 -5.78 1.22
C ASN A 3 -22.29 -5.93 0.42
N ASN A 4 -23.35 -6.48 1.02
CA ASN A 4 -24.67 -6.46 0.40
C ASN A 4 -25.65 -5.82 1.39
N TYR A 5 -25.61 -4.49 1.48
CA TYR A 5 -26.77 -3.76 1.97
C TYR A 5 -27.88 -3.90 0.93
N THR A 6 -29.07 -4.30 1.37
CA THR A 6 -30.25 -4.34 0.51
C THR A 6 -30.61 -2.94 0.01
N PRO A 7 -31.30 -2.79 -1.14
CA PRO A 7 -31.74 -1.47 -1.63
C PRO A 7 -32.56 -0.67 -0.62
N LEU A 8 -33.25 -1.38 0.29
CA LEU A 8 -34.03 -0.78 1.37
C LEU A 8 -33.12 -0.27 2.50
N GLN A 9 -32.06 -1.01 2.85
CA GLN A 9 -31.03 -0.56 3.79
C GLN A 9 -30.26 0.66 3.26
N GLN A 10 -29.91 0.67 1.98
CA GLN A 10 -29.28 1.83 1.34
C GLN A 10 -30.18 3.07 1.42
N ARG A 11 -31.49 2.93 1.11
CA ARG A 11 -32.46 4.01 1.27
C ARG A 11 -32.63 4.48 2.71
N GLN A 12 -32.66 3.56 3.68
CA GLN A 12 -32.77 3.91 5.10
C GLN A 12 -31.53 4.62 5.63
N LEU A 13 -30.33 4.18 5.24
CA LEU A 13 -29.07 4.85 5.57
C LEU A 13 -28.99 6.25 4.93
N ALA A 14 -29.49 6.42 3.69
CA ALA A 14 -29.54 7.72 3.03
C ALA A 14 -30.51 8.71 3.71
N LEU A 15 -31.50 8.18 4.45
CA LEU A 15 -32.49 8.97 5.20
C LEU A 15 -32.11 9.19 6.67
N GLN A 16 -31.02 8.58 7.17
CA GLN A 16 -30.54 8.85 8.53
C GLN A 16 -29.97 10.27 8.60
N GLU A 17 -30.58 11.12 9.43
CA GLU A 17 -29.98 12.37 9.87
C GLU A 17 -28.82 12.07 10.82
N TYR A 18 -27.62 11.95 10.25
CA TYR A 18 -26.40 11.90 11.04
C TYR A 18 -26.19 13.27 11.70
N SER A 19 -26.41 13.33 13.01
CA SER A 19 -26.14 14.52 13.81
C SER A 19 -24.64 14.84 13.81
N ASN A 20 -24.31 16.08 13.48
CA ASN A 20 -22.97 16.63 13.31
C ASN A 20 -22.24 16.76 14.66
N THR A 21 -21.93 15.63 15.30
CA THR A 21 -21.27 15.60 16.63
C THR A 21 -19.75 15.44 16.53
N GLN A 22 -19.18 15.35 15.33
CA GLN A 22 -17.74 15.25 15.11
C GLN A 22 -17.30 16.28 14.08
N SER A 23 -16.40 17.18 14.49
CA SER A 23 -15.93 18.36 13.75
C SER A 23 -14.97 18.07 12.60
N THR A 24 -14.64 16.80 12.33
CA THR A 24 -13.59 16.41 11.38
C THR A 24 -14.14 16.06 10.01
N TYR A 25 -13.81 16.86 8.99
CA TYR A 25 -14.06 16.55 7.58
C TYR A 25 -12.75 16.16 6.88
N LEU A 26 -12.77 15.02 6.20
CA LEU A 26 -11.69 14.54 5.34
C LEU A 26 -12.09 14.74 3.88
N LEU A 27 -11.37 15.61 3.18
CA LEU A 27 -11.52 15.74 1.73
C LEU A 27 -10.84 14.55 1.05
N VAL A 28 -11.36 14.07 -0.06
CA VAL A 28 -10.69 13.05 -0.89
C VAL A 28 -10.44 13.68 -2.25
N CYS A 29 -9.19 13.71 -2.70
CA CYS A 29 -8.81 14.25 -4.00
C CYS A 29 -8.17 13.16 -4.87
N ALA A 30 -8.81 12.88 -6.01
CA ALA A 30 -8.37 11.88 -6.97
C ALA A 30 -8.59 12.40 -8.40
N SER A 31 -7.55 12.97 -9.01
CA SER A 31 -7.68 13.71 -10.28
C SER A 31 -7.65 12.85 -11.55
N ALA A 32 -7.07 11.64 -11.51
CA ALA A 32 -6.81 10.84 -12.71
C ALA A 32 -7.60 9.51 -12.78
N ARG A 33 -7.95 8.90 -11.65
CA ARG A 33 -8.65 7.61 -11.57
C ARG A 33 -9.44 7.51 -10.28
N SER A 34 -10.75 7.69 -10.36
CA SER A 34 -11.61 7.81 -9.17
C SER A 34 -12.83 6.89 -9.22
N THR A 35 -12.88 5.87 -10.09
CA THR A 35 -14.12 5.13 -10.33
C THR A 35 -14.42 4.20 -9.16
N ALA A 36 -13.42 3.42 -8.73
CA ALA A 36 -13.51 2.55 -7.56
C ALA A 36 -13.71 3.36 -6.28
N LEU A 37 -13.01 4.49 -6.19
CA LEU A 37 -13.13 5.42 -5.07
C LEU A 37 -14.52 6.08 -5.02
N LYS A 38 -15.09 6.47 -6.17
CA LYS A 38 -16.48 6.96 -6.28
C LYS A 38 -17.47 5.90 -5.85
N ALA A 39 -17.32 4.65 -6.30
CA ALA A 39 -18.20 3.55 -5.91
C ALA A 39 -18.14 3.32 -4.39
N THR A 40 -16.93 3.26 -3.84
CA THR A 40 -16.69 3.15 -2.40
C THR A 40 -17.37 4.27 -1.64
N LEU A 41 -17.10 5.53 -1.97
CA LEU A 41 -17.63 6.69 -1.25
C LEU A 41 -19.16 6.85 -1.43
N THR A 42 -19.73 6.36 -2.53
CA THR A 42 -21.18 6.33 -2.74
C THR A 42 -21.85 5.33 -1.81
N ASP A 43 -21.24 4.16 -1.62
CA ASP A 43 -21.74 3.12 -0.70
C ASP A 43 -21.46 3.48 0.77
N GLN A 44 -20.40 4.25 1.03
CA GLN A 44 -20.10 4.84 2.32
C GLN A 44 -20.94 6.12 2.51
N LEU A 45 -22.19 5.96 2.92
CA LEU A 45 -23.24 6.99 3.18
C LEU A 45 -22.88 8.11 4.20
N HIS A 46 -21.61 8.40 4.43
CA HIS A 46 -21.15 9.37 5.41
C HIS A 46 -20.80 10.70 4.74
N ARG A 47 -21.58 11.75 5.06
CA ARG A 47 -21.28 13.18 4.79
C ARG A 47 -19.91 13.68 5.28
N LYS A 48 -19.08 12.81 5.88
CA LYS A 48 -17.77 13.09 6.46
C LYS A 48 -16.63 13.06 5.44
N PHE A 49 -16.85 12.43 4.29
CA PHE A 49 -15.86 12.31 3.21
C PHE A 49 -16.44 12.91 1.93
N ARG A 50 -15.74 13.90 1.37
CA ARG A 50 -16.17 14.54 0.12
C ARG A 50 -15.11 14.32 -0.95
N LEU A 51 -15.49 13.60 -1.99
CA LEU A 51 -14.66 13.47 -3.18
C LEU A 51 -14.68 14.76 -4.00
N VAL A 52 -13.51 15.22 -4.41
CA VAL A 52 -13.34 16.37 -5.29
C VAL A 52 -12.31 16.05 -6.38
N ASP A 53 -12.50 16.64 -7.55
CA ASP A 53 -11.56 16.50 -8.67
C ASP A 53 -10.41 17.54 -8.59
N ARG A 54 -10.59 18.61 -7.81
CA ARG A 54 -9.61 19.69 -7.60
C ARG A 54 -9.62 20.15 -6.13
N LEU A 55 -8.46 20.56 -5.62
CA LEU A 55 -8.30 21.08 -4.26
C LEU A 55 -8.68 22.56 -4.16
N ASP A 56 -8.43 23.32 -5.22
CA ASP A 56 -8.73 24.74 -5.24
C ASP A 56 -10.22 25.02 -5.04
N GLY A 57 -10.53 25.99 -4.17
CA GLY A 57 -11.90 26.32 -3.77
C GLY A 57 -12.59 25.34 -2.80
N GLU A 58 -12.03 24.16 -2.56
CA GLU A 58 -12.64 23.11 -1.73
C GLU A 58 -11.98 22.96 -0.34
N LEU A 59 -10.79 23.54 -0.15
CA LEU A 59 -10.07 23.59 1.13
C LEU A 59 -10.64 24.67 2.06
N THR A 60 -11.83 24.43 2.60
CA THR A 60 -12.49 25.33 3.55
C THR A 60 -11.89 25.24 4.96
N ALA A 61 -12.27 26.18 5.84
CA ALA A 61 -11.84 26.20 7.24
C ALA A 61 -12.10 24.88 8.01
N SER A 62 -13.09 24.11 7.59
CA SER A 62 -13.54 22.87 8.25
C SER A 62 -12.81 21.60 7.80
N VAL A 63 -11.92 21.68 6.81
CA VAL A 63 -11.15 20.52 6.33
C VAL A 63 -9.90 20.34 7.20
N ASP A 64 -9.82 19.21 7.91
CA ASP A 64 -8.68 18.89 8.78
C ASP A 64 -7.54 18.21 8.01
N GLY A 65 -7.88 17.51 6.93
CA GLY A 65 -6.90 16.87 6.05
C GLY A 65 -7.53 16.33 4.77
N VAL A 66 -6.66 15.85 3.88
CA VAL A 66 -7.03 15.38 2.55
C VAL A 66 -6.41 14.02 2.28
N LEU A 67 -7.24 13.06 1.87
CA LEU A 67 -6.77 11.83 1.23
C LEU A 67 -6.43 12.14 -0.23
N LEU A 68 -5.15 12.11 -0.53
CA LEU A 68 -4.62 12.24 -1.89
C LEU A 68 -4.48 10.85 -2.51
N ALA A 69 -5.12 10.61 -3.65
CA ALA A 69 -5.01 9.36 -4.40
C ALA A 69 -4.60 9.62 -5.86
N ALA A 70 -3.43 9.12 -6.24
CA ALA A 70 -2.88 9.23 -7.60
C ALA A 70 -3.39 8.14 -8.56
N GLU A 71 -4.03 7.08 -8.04
CA GLU A 71 -4.50 5.93 -8.81
C GLU A 71 -5.87 5.43 -8.29
N ASP A 72 -6.55 4.58 -9.06
CA ASP A 72 -7.85 4.04 -8.63
C ASP A 72 -7.63 3.08 -7.46
N VAL A 73 -8.19 3.46 -6.32
CA VAL A 73 -8.09 2.73 -5.07
C VAL A 73 -9.49 2.58 -4.46
N GLU A 74 -9.86 1.35 -4.15
CA GLU A 74 -11.01 1.03 -3.32
C GLU A 74 -10.56 1.07 -1.86
N LEU A 75 -11.30 1.81 -1.03
CA LEU A 75 -11.01 1.97 0.39
C LEU A 75 -12.03 1.14 1.17
N MET A 76 -11.54 0.25 2.03
CA MET A 76 -12.45 -0.34 3.01
C MET A 76 -12.95 0.74 3.98
N SER A 77 -14.21 0.63 4.42
CA SER A 77 -14.83 1.57 5.38
C SER A 77 -13.98 1.79 6.63
N THR A 78 -13.31 0.74 7.09
CA THR A 78 -12.38 0.75 8.22
C THR A 78 -11.13 1.59 7.96
N ALA A 79 -10.62 1.61 6.72
CA ALA A 79 -9.42 2.35 6.36
C ALA A 79 -9.60 3.87 6.57
N LEU A 80 -10.73 4.42 6.12
CA LEU A 80 -11.07 5.83 6.31
C LEU A 80 -11.18 6.22 7.78
N MET A 81 -11.76 5.34 8.62
CA MET A 81 -11.84 5.57 10.07
C MET A 81 -10.46 5.60 10.73
N PHE A 82 -9.55 4.71 10.32
CA PHE A 82 -8.17 4.74 10.83
C PHE A 82 -7.43 5.99 10.38
N PHE A 83 -7.58 6.40 9.13
CA PHE A 83 -6.97 7.64 8.64
C PHE A 83 -7.49 8.88 9.39
N ALA A 84 -8.80 8.96 9.63
CA ALA A 84 -9.39 10.02 10.45
C ALA A 84 -8.82 10.04 11.86
N LYS A 85 -8.69 8.86 12.48
CA LYS A 85 -8.10 8.73 13.82
C LYS A 85 -6.63 9.16 13.84
N ALA A 86 -5.85 8.80 12.82
CA ALA A 86 -4.44 9.20 12.73
C ALA A 86 -4.28 10.73 12.68
N LEU A 87 -5.12 11.43 11.91
CA LEU A 87 -5.13 12.89 11.90
C LEU A 87 -5.52 13.47 13.27
N GLN A 88 -6.55 12.90 13.92
CA GLN A 88 -6.98 13.33 15.26
C GLN A 88 -5.88 13.12 16.31
N ASP A 89 -5.04 12.10 16.13
CA ASP A 89 -3.88 11.82 16.98
C ASP A 89 -2.66 12.70 16.65
N GLY A 90 -2.80 13.61 15.68
CA GLY A 90 -1.80 14.61 15.33
C GLY A 90 -0.79 14.17 14.26
N ALA A 91 -1.08 13.10 13.52
CA ALA A 91 -0.30 12.75 12.34
C ALA A 91 -0.47 13.85 11.26
N ASP A 92 0.63 14.27 10.65
CA ASP A 92 0.57 15.21 9.53
C ASP A 92 0.57 14.49 8.17
N TYR A 93 1.00 13.23 8.14
CA TYR A 93 1.03 12.32 7.00
C TYR A 93 0.69 10.90 7.46
N ALA A 94 -0.32 10.26 6.88
CA ALA A 94 -0.73 8.91 7.24
C ALA A 94 -0.86 8.00 6.01
N VAL A 95 -0.25 6.81 6.08
CA VAL A 95 -0.20 5.81 5.00
C VAL A 95 -0.48 4.41 5.54
N CYS A 96 -0.86 3.49 4.65
CA CYS A 96 -1.02 2.08 5.01
C CYS A 96 0.20 1.26 4.61
N ASN A 97 0.51 0.21 5.38
CA ASN A 97 1.53 -0.79 5.03
C ASN A 97 0.98 -1.96 4.18
N ALA A 98 -0.34 -2.13 4.12
CA ALA A 98 -1.02 -3.26 3.52
C ALA A 98 -1.82 -2.81 2.30
N VAL A 99 -1.33 -3.25 1.15
CA VAL A 99 -1.85 -2.91 -0.17
C VAL A 99 -2.28 -4.18 -0.88
N PHE A 100 -3.39 -4.14 -1.59
CA PHE A 100 -3.92 -5.26 -2.35
C PHE A 100 -3.97 -4.91 -3.83
N GLY A 101 -3.64 -5.90 -4.67
CA GLY A 101 -3.91 -5.83 -6.10
C GLY A 101 -5.28 -6.40 -6.44
N PHE A 102 -5.63 -6.32 -7.72
CA PHE A 102 -6.93 -6.69 -8.30
C PHE A 102 -7.62 -7.90 -7.63
N GLY A 103 -8.85 -7.69 -7.14
CA GLY A 103 -9.70 -8.71 -6.52
C GLY A 103 -9.20 -9.25 -5.18
N GLY A 104 -8.20 -8.62 -4.55
CA GLY A 104 -7.59 -9.10 -3.31
C GLY A 104 -6.72 -10.35 -3.49
N ALA A 105 -6.42 -10.72 -4.74
CA ALA A 105 -5.67 -11.94 -5.07
C ALA A 105 -4.17 -11.84 -4.72
N THR A 106 -3.66 -10.62 -4.57
CA THR A 106 -2.27 -10.34 -4.18
C THR A 106 -2.29 -9.30 -3.08
N ALA A 107 -1.54 -9.51 -2.00
CA ALA A 107 -1.33 -8.53 -0.95
C ALA A 107 0.16 -8.21 -0.81
N LEU A 108 0.49 -6.95 -0.61
CA LEU A 108 1.82 -6.44 -0.29
C LEU A 108 1.77 -5.87 1.13
N TYR A 109 2.67 -6.37 1.98
CA TYR A 109 2.90 -5.93 3.34
C TYR A 109 4.26 -5.27 3.41
N GLN A 110 4.32 -4.00 3.80
CA GLN A 110 5.56 -3.25 3.89
C GLN A 110 6.09 -3.24 5.34
N SER A 111 7.39 -3.48 5.52
CA SER A 111 8.07 -3.37 6.82
C SER A 111 8.37 -1.93 7.21
N GLN A 112 8.54 -1.05 6.23
CA GLN A 112 8.73 0.40 6.39
C GLN A 112 7.90 1.12 5.33
N PRO A 113 7.30 2.28 5.65
CA PRO A 113 6.64 3.07 4.64
C PRO A 113 7.68 3.51 3.63
N LEU A 114 7.55 3.09 2.37
CA LEU A 114 8.28 3.73 1.28
C LEU A 114 7.73 5.15 1.18
N GLN A 115 8.34 6.08 1.93
CA GLN A 115 7.92 7.47 1.97
C GLN A 115 7.86 8.05 0.55
N ALA A 116 8.77 7.67 -0.35
CA ALA A 116 8.89 8.30 -1.65
C ALA A 116 7.84 7.91 -2.72
N GLN A 117 6.97 6.91 -2.51
CA GLN A 117 6.17 6.34 -3.63
C GLN A 117 4.73 5.92 -3.29
N ASN A 118 4.20 6.32 -2.13
CA ASN A 118 2.81 6.01 -1.80
C ASN A 118 1.86 6.70 -2.80
N ARG A 119 1.07 5.89 -3.52
CA ARG A 119 0.05 6.37 -4.48
C ARG A 119 -1.22 6.87 -3.78
N CYS A 120 -1.33 6.66 -2.46
CA CYS A 120 -2.45 7.08 -1.64
C CYS A 120 -1.96 7.43 -0.23
N ALA A 121 -2.29 8.61 0.27
CA ALA A 121 -1.95 9.03 1.63
C ALA A 121 -2.94 10.09 2.15
N VAL A 122 -3.17 10.10 3.47
CA VAL A 122 -3.82 11.22 4.13
C VAL A 122 -2.79 12.26 4.54
N VAL A 123 -3.02 13.51 4.15
CA VAL A 123 -2.15 14.65 4.41
C VAL A 123 -2.95 15.67 5.21
N SER A 124 -2.44 16.07 6.37
CA SER A 124 -3.05 17.14 7.17
C SER A 124 -3.10 18.44 6.37
N ARG A 125 -4.05 19.32 6.68
CA ARG A 125 -4.18 20.60 5.97
C ARG A 125 -2.91 21.44 6.02
N THR A 126 -2.29 21.55 7.18
CA THR A 126 -1.06 22.36 7.35
C THR A 126 0.11 21.80 6.52
N LEU A 127 0.25 20.47 6.45
CA LEU A 127 1.24 19.86 5.57
C LEU A 127 0.90 20.09 4.09
N LEU A 128 -0.37 19.93 3.72
CA LEU A 128 -0.81 20.14 2.34
C LEU A 128 -0.57 21.58 1.86
N GLU A 129 -0.84 22.59 2.69
CA GLU A 129 -0.55 24.00 2.39
C GLU A 129 0.95 24.23 2.12
N ARG A 130 1.82 23.61 2.92
CA ARG A 130 3.29 23.64 2.70
C ARG A 130 3.69 22.93 1.40
N CYS A 131 3.10 21.78 1.10
CA CYS A 131 3.35 21.05 -0.15
C CYS A 131 2.91 21.89 -1.36
N ARG A 132 1.71 22.47 -1.33
CA ARG A 132 1.20 23.31 -2.43
C ARG A 132 2.05 24.55 -2.65
N ALA A 133 2.61 25.13 -1.59
CA ALA A 133 3.52 26.27 -1.71
C ALA A 133 4.90 25.89 -2.32
N ALA A 134 5.31 24.62 -2.19
CA ALA A 134 6.57 24.11 -2.72
C ALA A 134 6.45 23.43 -4.09
N ALA A 135 5.23 23.03 -4.48
CA ALA A 135 4.95 22.33 -5.74
C ALA A 135 5.07 23.25 -6.96
N HIS A 136 5.51 22.67 -8.07
CA HIS A 136 5.43 23.29 -9.38
C HIS A 136 3.97 23.42 -9.85
N ASP A 137 3.17 22.37 -9.64
CA ASP A 137 1.73 22.38 -9.85
C ASP A 137 0.99 22.05 -8.53
N PRO A 138 0.31 23.02 -7.89
CA PRO A 138 -0.35 22.85 -6.60
C PRO A 138 -1.62 21.98 -6.65
N GLU A 139 -1.99 21.47 -7.82
CA GLU A 139 -3.10 20.52 -8.01
C GLU A 139 -2.59 19.12 -8.45
N ASN A 140 -1.28 18.96 -8.69
CA ASN A 140 -0.70 17.70 -9.11
C ASN A 140 -0.56 16.72 -7.94
N VAL A 141 -1.52 15.81 -7.82
CA VAL A 141 -1.59 14.84 -6.72
C VAL A 141 -0.31 14.00 -6.54
N PRO A 142 0.29 13.40 -7.60
CA PRO A 142 1.59 12.72 -7.47
C PRO A 142 2.72 13.59 -6.89
N GLU A 143 2.83 14.83 -7.34
CA GLU A 143 3.83 15.78 -6.84
C GLU A 143 3.58 16.13 -5.36
N LEU A 144 2.33 16.40 -5.00
CA LEU A 144 1.93 16.69 -3.63
C LEU A 144 2.18 15.50 -2.69
N LEU A 145 1.96 14.26 -3.14
CA LEU A 145 2.27 13.05 -2.37
C LEU A 145 3.78 12.92 -2.10
N ALA A 146 4.60 13.17 -3.13
CA ALA A 146 6.06 13.13 -2.99
C ALA A 146 6.57 14.22 -2.03
N LEU A 147 6.04 15.45 -2.14
CA LEU A 147 6.38 16.55 -1.23
C LEU A 147 5.89 16.29 0.19
N ALA A 148 4.68 15.73 0.36
CA ALA A 148 4.14 15.41 1.68
C ALA A 148 5.02 14.40 2.41
N ALA A 149 5.48 13.37 1.70
CA ALA A 149 6.41 12.41 2.27
C ALA A 149 7.75 13.02 2.70
N GLN A 150 8.27 14.01 1.95
CA GLN A 150 9.53 14.70 2.27
C GLN A 150 9.38 15.72 3.41
N LEU A 151 8.26 16.43 3.46
CA LEU A 151 8.04 17.57 4.37
C LEU A 151 7.32 17.19 5.67
N CYS A 152 6.84 15.95 5.79
CA CYS A 152 6.18 15.45 7.00
C CYS A 152 7.12 15.45 8.20
N THR A 153 6.52 15.66 9.37
CA THR A 153 7.22 15.72 10.65
C THR A 153 6.67 14.70 11.65
N ARG A 154 5.43 14.23 11.43
CA ARG A 154 4.74 13.25 12.28
C ARG A 154 4.03 12.20 11.40
N PRO A 155 4.80 11.35 10.69
CA PRO A 155 4.23 10.30 9.87
C PRO A 155 3.58 9.21 10.76
N ALA A 156 2.43 8.70 10.32
CA ALA A 156 1.76 7.55 10.91
C ALA A 156 1.63 6.42 9.88
N LEU A 157 2.06 5.22 10.26
CA LEU A 157 1.83 4.01 9.49
C LEU A 157 0.64 3.26 10.08
N ILE A 158 -0.39 3.03 9.29
CA ILE A 158 -1.62 2.38 9.72
C ILE A 158 -1.59 0.92 9.25
N PRO A 159 -1.40 -0.06 10.15
CA PRO A 159 -1.24 -1.45 9.76
C PRO A 159 -2.52 -2.14 9.26
N GLN A 160 -3.68 -1.51 9.44
CA GLN A 160 -5.01 -2.11 9.22
C GLN A 160 -5.83 -1.47 8.09
N ALA A 161 -5.31 -0.44 7.42
CA ALA A 161 -6.04 0.31 6.41
C ALA A 161 -5.91 -0.35 5.02
N LEU A 162 -6.53 -1.51 4.81
CA LEU A 162 -6.43 -2.25 3.55
C LEU A 162 -6.81 -1.35 2.35
N LEU A 163 -5.83 -1.04 1.51
CA LEU A 163 -6.00 -0.30 0.25
C LEU A 163 -6.07 -1.30 -0.89
N HIS A 164 -7.13 -1.29 -1.69
CA HIS A 164 -7.25 -2.17 -2.84
C HIS A 164 -7.05 -1.39 -4.13
N TYR A 165 -5.95 -1.62 -4.84
CA TYR A 165 -5.76 -1.06 -6.18
C TYR A 165 -6.43 -1.96 -7.21
N GLU A 166 -7.02 -1.35 -8.24
CA GLU A 166 -7.60 -2.08 -9.38
C GLU A 166 -6.56 -2.65 -10.35
N ARG A 167 -5.27 -2.61 -10.00
CA ARG A 167 -4.16 -3.20 -10.77
C ARG A 167 -3.42 -4.26 -9.99
N GLY A 168 -2.61 -5.06 -10.66
CA GLY A 168 -1.64 -5.94 -9.99
C GLY A 168 -0.53 -5.12 -9.30
N ILE A 169 0.05 -5.70 -8.24
CA ILE A 169 1.25 -5.16 -7.58
C ILE A 169 2.46 -5.34 -8.50
N CYS A 170 3.22 -4.25 -8.72
CA CYS A 170 4.39 -4.20 -9.59
C CYS A 170 5.65 -3.76 -8.81
N ALA A 171 6.82 -3.82 -9.46
CA ALA A 171 8.11 -3.56 -8.82
C ALA A 171 8.18 -2.17 -8.14
N GLU A 172 7.51 -1.18 -8.72
CA GLU A 172 7.46 0.19 -8.18
C GLU A 172 6.67 0.30 -6.87
N ASP A 173 5.81 -0.68 -6.55
CA ASP A 173 5.09 -0.69 -5.27
C ASP A 173 5.96 -1.24 -4.13
N ALA A 174 6.97 -2.06 -4.48
CA ALA A 174 7.74 -2.85 -3.54
C ALA A 174 9.19 -2.38 -3.37
N PHE A 175 9.76 -1.70 -4.38
CA PHE A 175 11.14 -1.24 -4.39
C PHE A 175 11.22 0.25 -4.69
N SER A 176 12.19 0.93 -4.07
CA SER A 176 12.51 2.31 -4.44
C SER A 176 13.12 2.39 -5.84
N ALA A 177 13.06 3.57 -6.45
CA ALA A 177 13.60 3.81 -7.80
C ALA A 177 15.11 3.53 -7.94
N HIS A 178 15.89 3.67 -6.86
CA HIS A 178 17.37 3.65 -6.92
C HIS A 178 18.05 2.74 -5.89
N GLY A 179 17.28 2.06 -5.02
CA GLY A 179 17.82 1.13 -4.04
C GLY A 179 18.37 -0.15 -4.68
N LYS A 180 19.27 -0.82 -3.97
CA LYS A 180 19.64 -2.20 -4.30
C LYS A 180 18.47 -3.10 -3.93
N ARG A 181 18.15 -4.10 -4.73
CA ARG A 181 16.92 -4.89 -4.63
C ARG A 181 17.23 -6.38 -4.55
N ALA A 182 16.86 -7.01 -3.45
CA ALA A 182 16.94 -8.45 -3.30
C ALA A 182 15.54 -9.04 -3.29
N PHE A 183 15.29 -10.00 -4.18
CA PHE A 183 13.98 -10.65 -4.26
C PHE A 183 14.07 -12.11 -3.80
N ILE A 184 13.33 -12.44 -2.74
CA ILE A 184 13.30 -13.77 -2.15
C ILE A 184 12.00 -14.45 -2.57
N MET A 185 12.08 -15.63 -3.16
CA MET A 185 10.92 -16.43 -3.54
C MET A 185 10.84 -17.69 -2.68
N SER A 186 9.71 -17.85 -1.96
CA SER A 186 9.42 -19.04 -1.19
C SER A 186 8.07 -19.63 -1.57
N HIS A 187 8.00 -20.95 -1.70
CA HIS A 187 6.75 -21.66 -2.00
C HIS A 187 5.83 -21.83 -0.77
N VAL A 188 6.31 -21.45 0.42
CA VAL A 188 5.61 -21.46 1.72
C VAL A 188 6.15 -20.35 2.62
N LEU A 189 5.28 -19.78 3.47
CA LEU A 189 5.65 -18.85 4.55
C LEU A 189 5.07 -19.35 5.87
N ASP A 190 5.34 -20.62 6.18
CA ASP A 190 4.96 -21.26 7.43
C ASP A 190 6.08 -21.21 8.47
N MET A 191 5.85 -21.81 9.63
CA MET A 191 6.80 -21.88 10.74
C MET A 191 7.72 -23.10 10.66
N THR A 192 8.00 -23.63 9.46
CA THR A 192 8.98 -24.73 9.28
C THR A 192 10.41 -24.20 9.19
N GLY A 193 11.40 -25.12 9.26
CA GLY A 193 12.81 -24.75 9.30
C GLY A 193 13.29 -23.92 8.10
N ALA A 194 12.83 -24.23 6.88
CA ALA A 194 13.31 -23.53 5.69
C ALA A 194 12.89 -22.04 5.64
N PRO A 195 11.62 -21.66 5.84
CA PRO A 195 11.25 -20.24 5.98
C PRO A 195 11.89 -19.55 7.19
N ILE A 196 11.98 -20.22 8.35
CA ILE A 196 12.59 -19.62 9.55
C ILE A 196 14.07 -19.29 9.32
N VAL A 197 14.83 -20.22 8.73
CA VAL A 197 16.24 -19.96 8.38
C VAL A 197 16.34 -18.85 7.34
N LEU A 198 15.42 -18.81 6.37
CA LEU A 198 15.41 -17.75 5.35
C LEU A 198 15.20 -16.35 5.93
N VAL A 199 14.47 -16.19 7.04
CA VAL A 199 14.33 -14.90 7.74
C VAL A 199 15.70 -14.34 8.13
N SER A 200 16.66 -15.20 8.51
CA SER A 200 18.01 -14.76 8.90
C SER A 200 18.81 -14.10 7.78
N ALA A 201 18.44 -14.33 6.51
CA ALA A 201 19.05 -13.65 5.38
C ALA A 201 18.66 -12.16 5.32
N VAL A 202 17.46 -11.81 5.80
CA VAL A 202 16.93 -10.44 5.66
C VAL A 202 17.81 -9.40 6.36
N PRO A 203 18.19 -9.53 7.64
CA PRO A 203 19.03 -8.53 8.29
C PRO A 203 20.41 -8.39 7.63
N VAL A 204 20.98 -9.48 7.13
CA VAL A 204 22.26 -9.47 6.41
C VAL A 204 22.15 -8.66 5.12
N LEU A 205 21.13 -8.94 4.30
CA LEU A 205 20.87 -8.20 3.06
C LEU A 205 20.59 -6.72 3.32
N ARG A 206 19.80 -6.41 4.35
CA ARG A 206 19.52 -5.04 4.79
C ARG A 206 20.81 -4.31 5.17
N SER A 207 21.72 -4.96 5.90
CA SER A 207 23.02 -4.38 6.28
C SER A 207 23.92 -4.07 5.08
N MET A 208 23.73 -4.78 3.96
CA MET A 208 24.42 -4.54 2.69
C MET A 208 23.74 -3.45 1.82
N GLY A 209 22.64 -2.88 2.31
CA GLY A 209 21.88 -1.81 1.66
C GLY A 209 20.78 -2.28 0.71
N TYR A 210 20.37 -3.56 0.76
CA TYR A 210 19.28 -4.07 -0.06
C TYR A 210 17.90 -3.73 0.53
N GLU A 211 16.98 -3.35 -0.34
CA GLU A 211 15.54 -3.48 -0.13
C GLU A 211 15.17 -4.93 -0.38
N VAL A 212 14.64 -5.59 0.64
CA VAL A 212 14.34 -7.03 0.59
C VAL A 212 12.85 -7.22 0.40
N LEU A 213 12.48 -7.91 -0.68
CA LEU A 213 11.11 -8.29 -0.98
C LEU A 213 10.98 -9.81 -0.94
N VAL A 214 9.99 -10.33 -0.22
CA VAL A 214 9.71 -11.76 -0.10
C VAL A 214 8.40 -12.08 -0.78
N LEU A 215 8.37 -13.03 -1.70
CA LEU A 215 7.15 -13.58 -2.29
C LEU A 215 6.82 -14.93 -1.67
N GLY A 216 5.56 -15.10 -1.26
CA GLY A 216 5.01 -16.36 -0.80
C GLY A 216 3.54 -16.57 -1.19
N PRO A 217 2.98 -17.76 -0.91
CA PRO A 217 1.61 -18.10 -1.32
C PRO A 217 0.53 -17.40 -0.50
N SER A 218 0.74 -17.30 0.81
CA SER A 218 -0.19 -16.80 1.82
C SER A 218 0.58 -16.62 3.13
N ASP A 219 -0.04 -15.99 4.12
CA ASP A 219 0.46 -16.01 5.48
C ASP A 219 0.27 -17.41 6.09
N GLY A 220 1.37 -18.11 6.36
CA GLY A 220 1.40 -19.40 7.06
C GLY A 220 1.95 -19.30 8.48
N GLY A 221 2.20 -18.09 8.99
CA GLY A 221 2.72 -17.82 10.32
C GLY A 221 4.09 -17.15 10.37
N SER A 222 4.95 -17.30 9.34
CA SER A 222 6.28 -16.64 9.33
C SER A 222 6.31 -15.29 8.62
N LEU A 223 5.20 -14.85 8.02
CA LEU A 223 5.11 -13.56 7.33
C LEU A 223 5.57 -12.40 8.22
N HIS A 224 5.07 -12.35 9.45
CA HIS A 224 5.42 -11.30 10.41
C HIS A 224 6.92 -11.30 10.77
N LEU A 225 7.57 -12.46 10.79
CA LEU A 225 9.01 -12.54 11.05
C LEU A 225 9.83 -11.86 9.94
N PHE A 226 9.39 -11.95 8.68
CA PHE A 226 10.02 -11.23 7.57
C PHE A 226 9.80 -9.72 7.68
N LEU A 227 8.58 -9.30 8.06
CA LEU A 227 8.28 -7.88 8.27
C LEU A 227 9.13 -7.30 9.41
N ASP A 228 9.21 -8.00 10.54
CA ASP A 228 10.00 -7.60 11.71
C ASP A 228 11.50 -7.57 11.40
N ALA A 229 11.97 -8.47 10.53
CA ALA A 229 13.34 -8.46 10.05
C ALA A 229 13.64 -7.34 9.02
N GLY A 230 12.62 -6.61 8.57
CA GLY A 230 12.75 -5.45 7.68
C GLY A 230 12.51 -5.75 6.20
N ALA A 231 11.96 -6.91 5.84
CA ALA A 231 11.55 -7.20 4.46
C ALA A 231 10.10 -6.80 4.19
N SER A 232 9.79 -6.36 2.97
CA SER A 232 8.41 -6.32 2.49
C SER A 232 8.00 -7.72 2.03
N VAL A 233 6.72 -8.09 2.17
CA VAL A 233 6.21 -9.41 1.81
C VAL A 233 5.04 -9.28 0.83
N ILE A 234 5.10 -10.00 -0.28
CA ILE A 234 3.97 -10.22 -1.18
C ILE A 234 3.39 -11.61 -0.93
N THR A 235 2.09 -11.69 -0.68
CA THR A 235 1.34 -12.94 -0.72
C THR A 235 0.54 -13.04 -2.00
N ARG A 236 0.74 -14.15 -2.72
CA ARG A 236 0.00 -14.47 -3.95
C ARG A 236 -0.10 -15.97 -4.08
N SER A 237 -1.32 -16.51 -4.09
CA SER A 237 -1.56 -17.97 -4.14
C SER A 237 -0.86 -18.66 -5.31
N SER A 238 -0.68 -17.95 -6.43
CA SER A 238 0.01 -18.40 -7.62
C SER A 238 1.53 -18.16 -7.63
N CYS A 239 2.17 -17.81 -6.51
CA CYS A 239 3.62 -17.51 -6.41
C CYS A 239 4.56 -18.62 -6.93
N ARG A 240 4.07 -19.86 -7.05
CA ARG A 240 4.80 -20.99 -7.65
C ARG A 240 4.94 -20.84 -9.16
N ASN A 241 4.09 -20.04 -9.79
CA ASN A 241 4.15 -19.67 -11.19
C ASN A 241 5.00 -18.43 -11.33
N VAL A 242 6.19 -18.60 -11.92
CA VAL A 242 7.20 -17.56 -12.05
C VAL A 242 6.69 -16.35 -12.85
N SER A 243 5.78 -16.57 -13.80
CA SER A 243 5.17 -15.51 -14.63
C SER A 243 4.59 -14.38 -13.80
N ASP A 244 4.04 -14.71 -12.63
CA ASP A 244 3.38 -13.76 -11.73
C ASP A 244 4.35 -12.89 -10.94
N ALA A 245 5.61 -13.29 -10.90
CA ALA A 245 6.69 -12.62 -10.19
C ALA A 245 7.77 -12.06 -11.12
N TRP A 246 7.59 -12.23 -12.45
CA TRP A 246 8.65 -11.98 -13.42
C TRP A 246 9.07 -10.51 -13.44
N GLY A 247 8.11 -9.58 -13.38
CA GLY A 247 8.41 -8.15 -13.27
C GLY A 247 9.20 -7.78 -12.02
N MET A 248 8.92 -8.44 -10.88
CA MET A 248 9.67 -8.24 -9.64
C MET A 248 11.08 -8.79 -9.75
N ALA A 249 11.21 -10.02 -10.26
CA ALA A 249 12.49 -10.69 -10.42
C ALA A 249 13.42 -9.93 -11.38
N LEU A 250 12.90 -9.46 -12.52
CA LEU A 250 13.68 -8.70 -13.50
C LEU A 250 14.10 -7.31 -13.02
N CYS A 251 13.37 -6.74 -12.06
CA CYS A 251 13.72 -5.46 -11.44
C CYS A 251 14.67 -5.61 -10.25
N ALA A 252 14.96 -6.84 -9.80
CA ALA A 252 15.87 -7.11 -8.69
C ALA A 252 17.32 -7.29 -9.16
N ASP A 253 18.27 -6.98 -8.28
CA ASP A 253 19.70 -7.20 -8.54
C ASP A 253 20.04 -8.69 -8.53
N PHE A 254 19.32 -9.48 -7.73
CA PHE A 254 19.37 -10.94 -7.73
C PHE A 254 18.14 -11.53 -7.06
N VAL A 255 17.92 -12.83 -7.31
CA VAL A 255 16.84 -13.61 -6.71
C VAL A 255 17.39 -14.69 -5.80
N ILE A 256 16.81 -14.85 -4.60
CA ILE A 256 17.00 -16.04 -3.76
C ILE A 256 15.79 -16.93 -3.93
N ALA A 257 15.96 -18.13 -4.49
CA ALA A 257 14.92 -19.13 -4.57
C ALA A 257 15.12 -20.15 -3.44
N ASN A 258 14.16 -20.23 -2.51
CA ASN A 258 14.24 -21.11 -1.36
C ASN A 258 13.64 -22.49 -1.63
N THR A 259 14.35 -23.54 -1.23
CA THR A 259 14.00 -24.97 -1.31
C THR A 259 13.98 -25.58 -2.72
N VAL A 260 13.99 -26.92 -2.75
CA VAL A 260 13.91 -27.71 -4.00
C VAL A 260 12.62 -27.47 -4.79
N VAL A 261 11.52 -27.08 -4.11
CA VAL A 261 10.22 -26.84 -4.76
C VAL A 261 10.30 -25.65 -5.73
N MET A 262 11.23 -24.73 -5.51
CA MET A 262 11.46 -23.58 -6.39
C MET A 262 12.31 -23.90 -7.63
N ALA A 263 12.66 -25.17 -7.89
CA ALA A 263 13.44 -25.57 -9.07
C ALA A 263 12.84 -25.10 -10.41
N ARG A 264 11.51 -24.99 -10.51
CA ARG A 264 10.85 -24.43 -11.71
C ARG A 264 11.12 -22.93 -11.85
N ALA A 265 11.10 -22.18 -10.75
CA ALA A 265 11.45 -20.76 -10.76
C ALA A 265 12.92 -20.53 -11.10
N VAL A 266 13.82 -21.30 -10.51
CA VAL A 266 15.25 -21.25 -10.83
C VAL A 266 15.46 -21.48 -12.33
N ARG A 267 14.93 -22.58 -12.89
CA ARG A 267 15.07 -22.89 -14.32
C ARG A 267 14.52 -21.81 -15.23
N ALA A 268 13.39 -21.22 -14.87
CA ALA A 268 12.79 -20.18 -15.67
C ALA A 268 13.68 -18.91 -15.67
N LEU A 269 14.23 -18.56 -14.51
CA LEU A 269 15.10 -17.38 -14.37
C LEU A 269 16.53 -17.59 -14.90
N SER A 270 17.01 -18.84 -15.03
CA SER A 270 18.37 -19.17 -15.50
C SER A 270 18.71 -18.66 -16.91
N GLY A 271 17.72 -18.27 -17.71
CA GLY A 271 17.91 -17.66 -19.04
C GLY A 271 17.87 -16.13 -19.04
N THR A 272 17.73 -15.50 -17.88
CA THR A 272 17.64 -14.05 -17.73
C THR A 272 18.97 -13.44 -17.30
N ALA A 273 19.07 -12.11 -17.36
CA ALA A 273 20.25 -11.38 -16.86
C ALA A 273 20.33 -11.34 -15.33
N VAL A 274 19.30 -11.83 -14.61
CA VAL A 274 19.22 -11.74 -13.15
C VAL A 274 19.92 -12.94 -12.51
N PRO A 275 20.95 -12.74 -11.67
CA PRO A 275 21.57 -13.80 -10.90
C PRO A 275 20.56 -14.50 -9.96
N VAL A 276 20.61 -15.83 -9.89
CA VAL A 276 19.75 -16.63 -9.02
C VAL A 276 20.60 -17.42 -8.04
N LEU A 277 20.38 -17.19 -6.74
CA LEU A 277 20.92 -17.98 -5.64
C LEU A 277 19.88 -19.03 -5.25
N TRP A 278 20.19 -20.30 -5.47
CA TRP A 278 19.34 -21.40 -5.02
C TRP A 278 19.73 -21.82 -3.61
N TRP A 279 18.87 -21.53 -2.63
CA TRP A 279 19.06 -21.89 -1.23
C TRP A 279 18.41 -23.25 -0.96
N LEU A 280 19.22 -24.27 -0.67
CA LEU A 280 18.81 -25.65 -0.41
C LEU A 280 18.99 -26.04 1.07
#